data_AF-A0A832W870-F1
#
_entry.id   AF-A0A832W870-F1
#
_cell.length_a   1.000
_cell.length_b   1.000
_cell.length_c   1.000
_cell.angle_alpha   90.00
_cell.angle_beta   90.00
_cell.angle_gamma   90.00
#
_symmetry.space_group_name_H-M   'P 1'
#
loop_
_entity.id
_entity.type
_entity.pdbx_description
1 polymer ?
#
loop_
_entity_poly.entity_id
_entity_poly.type
_entity_poly.pdbx_seq_one_letter_code
_entity_poly.pdbx_strand_id
1 'polypeptide(L)' 'MKIELMVDGRKIPMNEFVQKIVGNVIKAMVETLHTINNDWKEISIHVEQEESN' A
#
# COMPACT_ATOMS: atom_id res chain seq x y z
N MET A 1 -7.24 3.29 -8.87
CA MET A 1 -6.18 3.45 -7.84
C MET A 1 -4.84 3.43 -8.54
N LYS A 2 -3.96 4.37 -8.21
CA LYS A 2 -2.57 4.39 -8.66
C LYS A 2 -1.72 4.03 -7.46
N ILE A 3 -0.84 3.05 -7.58
CA ILE A 3 0.05 2.61 -6.50
C ILE A 3 1.47 2.91 -6.90
N GLU A 4 2.23 3.43 -5.95
CA GLU A 4 3.66 3.67 -6.12
C GLU A 4 4.39 2.81 -5.09
N LEU A 5 5.31 1.96 -5.55
CA LEU A 5 6.18 1.17 -4.68
C LEU A 5 7.52 1.88 -4.60
N MET A 6 7.96 2.16 -3.38
CA MET A 6 9.29 2.68 -3.10
C MET A 6 10.07 1.68 -2.28
N VAL A 7 11.28 1.35 -2.71
CA VAL A 7 12.22 0.49 -1.98
C VAL A 7 13.55 1.25 -1.91
N ASP A 8 14.03 1.50 -0.69
CA ASP A 8 15.25 2.29 -0.43
C ASP A 8 15.24 3.65 -1.15
N GLY A 9 14.10 4.36 -1.10
CA GLY A 9 13.94 5.67 -1.77
C GLY A 9 13.82 5.60 -3.29
N ARG A 10 13.83 4.42 -3.91
CA ARG A 10 13.73 4.24 -5.36
C ARG A 10 12.34 3.78 -5.77
N LYS A 11 11.78 4.42 -6.80
CA LYS A 11 10.51 4.01 -7.40
C LYS A 11 10.70 2.70 -8.18
N ILE A 12 9.96 1.67 -7.78
CA ILE A 12 9.99 0.36 -8.44
C ILE A 12 8.78 0.26 -9.38
N PRO A 13 8.99 0.03 -10.69
CA PRO A 13 7.88 -0.14 -11.62
C PRO A 13 7.15 -1.45 -11.31
N MET A 14 5.83 -1.36 -11.18
CA MET A 14 4.96 -2.52 -11.02
C MET A 14 4.13 -2.72 -12.28
N ASN A 15 4.03 -3.97 -12.74
CA ASN A 15 3.11 -4.33 -13.81
C ASN A 15 1.64 -4.29 -13.35
N GLU A 16 0.71 -4.36 -14.29
CA GLU A 16 -0.73 -4.26 -14.01
C GLU A 16 -1.24 -5.32 -13.03
N PHE A 17 -0.72 -6.54 -13.14
CA PHE A 17 -1.10 -7.65 -12.26
C PHE A 17 -0.71 -7.38 -10.80
N VAL A 18 0.53 -6.96 -10.56
CA VAL A 18 1.03 -6.63 -9.21
C VAL A 18 0.28 -5.43 -8.62
N GLN A 19 0.07 -4.38 -9.42
CA GLN A 19 -0.71 -3.21 -8.97
C GLN A 19 -2.13 -3.61 -8.53
N LYS A 20 -2.79 -4.49 -9.29
CA LYS A 20 -4.15 -4.94 -8.98
C LYS A 20 -4.21 -5.72 -7.67
N ILE A 21 -3.27 -6.66 -7.45
CA ILE A 21 -3.24 -7.46 -6.23
C ILE A 21 -2.95 -6.57 -5.02
N VAL A 22 -1.84 -5.83 -5.04
CA VAL A 22 -1.41 -5.02 -3.90
C VAL A 22 -2.47 -3.98 -3.54
N GLY A 23 -3.06 -3.32 -4.53
CA GLY A 23 -4.11 -2.33 -4.31
C GLY A 23 -5.33 -2.90 -3.63
N ASN A 24 -5.83 -4.02 -4.16
CA ASN A 24 -7.04 -4.65 -3.61
C ASN A 24 -6.82 -5.13 -2.17
N VAL A 25 -5.64 -5.68 -1.86
CA VAL A 25 -5.30 -6.11 -0.49
C VAL A 25 -5.24 -4.92 0.45
N ILE A 26 -4.50 -3.86 0.09
CA ILE A 26 -4.40 -2.64 0.92
C ILE A 26 -5.77 -2.01 1.15
N LYS A 27 -6.60 -1.91 0.10
CA LYS A 27 -7.95 -1.39 0.19
C LYS A 27 -8.81 -2.23 1.16
N ALA A 28 -8.79 -3.55 1.01
CA ALA A 28 -9.53 -4.46 1.89
C ALA A 28 -9.08 -4.33 3.35
N MET A 29 -7.77 -4.19 3.60
CA MET A 29 -7.25 -3.94 4.95
C MET A 29 -7.82 -2.65 5.54
N VAL A 30 -7.80 -1.54 4.79
CA VAL A 30 -8.32 -0.25 5.25
C VAL A 30 -9.83 -0.28 5.48
N GLU A 31 -10.61 -0.92 4.61
CA GLU A 31 -12.08 -1.02 4.75
C GLU A 31 -12.52 -1.85 5.97
N THR A 32 -11.66 -2.72 6.49
CA THR A 32 -11.94 -3.45 7.74
C THR A 32 -11.69 -2.63 9.00
N LEU A 33 -11.00 -1.49 8.90
CA LEU A 33 -10.73 -0.62 10.05
C LEU A 33 -11.95 0.26 10.34
N HIS A 34 -12.67 -0.05 11.42
CA HIS A 34 -13.88 0.67 11.82
C HIS A 34 -13.70 2.17 12.10
N THR A 35 -12.46 2.63 12.24
CA THR A 35 -12.11 4.05 12.48
C THR A 35 -11.93 4.85 11.20
N ILE A 36 -11.95 4.22 10.02
CA ILE A 36 -11.76 4.87 8.73
C ILE A 36 -13.08 4.89 7.97
N ASN A 37 -13.51 6.09 7.57
CA ASN A 37 -14.70 6.29 6.75
C ASN A 37 -14.43 5.94 5.28
N ASN A 38 -15.48 5.58 4.53
CA ASN A 38 -15.38 5.16 3.12
C ASN A 38 -15.02 6.29 2.13
N ASP A 39 -14.79 7.52 2.60
CA ASP A 39 -14.48 8.71 1.80
C ASP A 39 -12.99 9.10 1.80
N TRP A 40 -12.11 8.17 2.20
CA TRP A 40 -10.66 8.37 2.16
C TRP A 40 -10.17 8.70 0.73
N LYS A 41 -9.18 9.59 0.64
CA LYS A 41 -8.61 10.06 -0.64
C LYS A 41 -7.30 9.37 -1.00
N GLU A 42 -6.53 8.97 0.01
CA GLU A 42 -5.20 8.40 -0.12
C GLU A 42 -4.92 7.42 1.03
N ILE A 43 -4.18 6.35 0.71
CA ILE A 43 -3.65 5.41 1.69
C ILE A 43 -2.12 5.43 1.53
N SER A 44 -1.41 5.70 2.61
CA SER A 44 0.06 5.63 2.67
C SER A 44 0.48 4.61 3.72
N ILE A 45 1.33 3.66 3.32
CA ILE A 45 1.85 2.60 4.19
C ILE A 45 3.37 2.70 4.17
N HIS A 46 3.96 2.84 5.36
CA HIS A 46 5.40 2.80 5.57
C HIS A 46 5.77 1.47 6.23
N VAL A 47 6.77 0.79 5.69
CA VAL A 47 7.26 -0.50 6.20
C VAL A 47 8.76 -0.37 6.41
N GLU A 48 9.22 -0.66 7.62
CA GLU A 48 10.63 -0.73 7.97
C GLU A 48 10.99 -2.19 8.22
N GLN A 49 12.18 -2.59 7.80
CA GLN A 49 12.73 -3.89 8.17
C GLN A 49 13.28 -3.76 9.59
N GLU A 50 12.86 -4.64 10.50
CA GLU A 50 13.54 -4.73 11.80
C GLU A 50 14.99 -5.13 11.56
N GLU A 51 15.94 -4.35 12.10
CA GLU A 51 17.35 -4.75 12.16
C GLU A 51 17.41 -6.08 12.92
N SER A 52 17.68 -7.17 12.20
CA SER A 52 17.99 -8.45 12.82
C SER A 52 19.36 -8.32 13.48
N ASN A 53 19.38 -7.93 14.76
CA ASN A 53 20.55 -8.00 15.64
C ASN A 53 20.91 -9.46 15.94
#